data_AF-A0A242KBV2-F1
#
_entry.id   AF-A0A242KBV2-F1
#
_cell.length_a   1.000
_cell.length_b   1.000
_cell.length_c   1.000
_cell.angle_alpha   90.00
_cell.angle_beta   90.00
_cell.angle_gamma   90.00
#
_symmetry.space_group_name_H-M   'P 1'
#
loop_
_entity.id
_entity.type
_entity.pdbx_description
1 polymer ?
#
loop_
_entity_poly.entity_id
_entity_poly.type
_entity_poly.pdbx_seq_one_letter_code
_entity_poly.pdbx_strand_id
1 'polypeptide(L)'
;MWTDILLNNKEILLELISGWQTEMNQVSRWLETSNQEAIFQFFYEAKETRNQMPVHKEGAIPAFYDLFVDIPDVPGVIAEVTGILGKKELSLINLKILETREDIFGILQLTFKRKEDLEKAKETLEKETSYLCYEK
;
A
#
# COMPACT_ATOMS: atom_id res chain seq x y z
N MET A 1 -22.69 8.66 5.56
CA MET A 1 -21.96 8.42 4.29
C MET A 1 -21.88 6.93 3.97
N TRP A 2 -21.03 6.13 4.63
CA TRP A 2 -20.89 4.71 4.27
C TRP A 2 -22.17 3.88 4.48
N THR A 3 -22.92 4.12 5.56
CA THR A 3 -24.23 3.49 5.77
C THR A 3 -25.19 3.76 4.60
N ASP A 4 -25.24 5.01 4.13
CA ASP A 4 -26.12 5.41 3.02
C ASP A 4 -25.67 4.77 1.70
N ILE A 5 -24.37 4.69 1.45
CA ILE A 5 -23.80 3.99 0.28
C ILE A 5 -24.20 2.51 0.32
N LEU A 6 -24.10 1.84 1.47
CA LEU A 6 -24.46 0.44 1.60
C LEU A 6 -25.96 0.21 1.37
N LEU A 7 -26.81 1.05 1.97
CA LEU A 7 -28.27 0.91 1.83
C LEU A 7 -28.75 1.20 0.40
N ASN A 8 -28.14 2.17 -0.29
CA ASN A 8 -28.49 2.49 -1.67
C ASN A 8 -28.02 1.41 -2.67
N ASN A 9 -26.93 0.69 -2.37
CA ASN A 9 -26.39 -0.37 -3.24
C ASN A 9 -26.70 -1.78 -2.72
N LYS A 10 -27.70 -1.92 -1.85
CA LYS A 10 -27.96 -3.15 -1.07
C LYS A 10 -28.06 -4.42 -1.91
N GLU A 11 -28.71 -4.37 -3.07
CA GLU A 11 -29.00 -5.56 -3.89
C GLU A 11 -27.72 -6.13 -4.50
N ILE A 12 -26.92 -5.26 -5.11
CA ILE A 12 -25.60 -5.59 -5.66
C ILE A 12 -24.68 -6.09 -4.54
N LEU A 13 -24.69 -5.43 -3.39
CA LEU A 13 -23.85 -5.81 -2.26
C LEU A 13 -24.23 -7.19 -1.69
N LEU A 14 -25.52 -7.51 -1.60
CA LEU A 14 -25.98 -8.82 -1.15
C LEU A 14 -25.55 -9.93 -2.12
N GLU A 15 -25.61 -9.68 -3.43
CA GLU A 15 -25.11 -10.61 -4.44
C GLU A 15 -23.60 -10.84 -4.28
N LEU A 16 -22.81 -9.76 -4.16
CA LEU A 16 -21.36 -9.83 -3.94
C LEU A 16 -21.01 -10.57 -2.64
N ILE A 17 -21.75 -10.31 -1.55
CA ILE A 17 -21.55 -10.99 -0.26
C ILE A 17 -21.87 -12.48 -0.39
N SER A 18 -22.93 -12.87 -1.09
CA SER A 18 -23.27 -14.27 -1.32
C SER A 18 -22.22 -14.99 -2.16
N GLY A 19 -21.68 -14.32 -3.19
CA GLY A 19 -20.56 -14.83 -3.97
C GLY A 19 -19.32 -15.04 -3.10
N TRP A 20 -18.96 -14.04 -2.30
CA TRP A 20 -17.85 -14.13 -1.36
C TRP A 20 -17.99 -15.27 -0.36
N GLN A 21 -19.19 -15.48 0.20
CA GLN A 21 -19.46 -16.61 1.10
C GLN A 21 -19.25 -17.96 0.41
N THR A 22 -19.67 -18.07 -0.85
CA THR A 22 -19.50 -19.30 -1.65
C THR A 22 -18.02 -19.60 -1.85
N GLU A 23 -17.22 -18.61 -2.25
CA GLU A 23 -15.77 -18.74 -2.41
C GLU A 23 -15.09 -19.13 -1.09
N MET A 24 -15.45 -18.50 0.03
CA MET A 24 -14.85 -18.82 1.35
C MET A 24 -15.24 -20.20 1.88
N ASN A 25 -16.43 -20.69 1.55
CA ASN A 25 -16.82 -22.07 1.84
C ASN A 25 -15.98 -23.06 1.03
N GLN A 26 -15.65 -22.74 -0.22
CA GLN A 26 -14.77 -23.57 -1.05
C GLN A 26 -13.34 -23.61 -0.50
N VAL A 27 -12.80 -22.46 -0.05
CA VAL A 27 -11.49 -22.41 0.64
C VAL A 27 -11.50 -23.25 1.91
N SER A 28 -12.56 -23.16 2.72
CA SER A 28 -12.73 -23.98 3.94
C SER A 28 -12.68 -25.48 3.61
N ARG A 29 -13.35 -25.91 2.54
CA ARG A 29 -13.34 -27.31 2.10
C ARG A 29 -11.96 -27.78 1.64
N TRP A 30 -11.18 -26.94 0.96
CA TRP A 30 -9.80 -27.29 0.60
C TRP A 30 -8.92 -27.48 1.83
N LEU A 31 -9.12 -26.66 2.88
CA LEU A 31 -8.39 -26.82 4.15
C LEU A 31 -8.76 -28.13 4.86
N GLU A 32 -10.06 -28.44 4.97
CA GLU A 32 -10.55 -29.69 5.58
C GLU A 32 -10.01 -30.93 4.86
N THR A 33 -9.88 -30.85 3.54
CA THR A 33 -9.36 -31.95 2.70
C THR A 33 -7.85 -31.92 2.53
N SER A 34 -7.15 -30.95 3.14
CA SER A 34 -5.71 -30.73 2.96
C SER A 34 -5.29 -30.64 1.49
N ASN A 35 -6.13 -30.05 0.64
CA ASN A 35 -5.90 -29.92 -0.80
C ASN A 35 -4.90 -28.78 -1.09
N GLN A 36 -3.61 -29.10 -0.97
CA GLN A 36 -2.51 -28.16 -1.14
C GLN A 36 -2.47 -27.51 -2.53
N GLU A 37 -2.76 -28.27 -3.59
CA GLU A 37 -2.69 -27.77 -4.98
C GLU A 37 -3.75 -26.70 -5.24
N ALA A 38 -5.00 -26.94 -4.84
CA ALA A 38 -6.08 -25.98 -5.02
C ALA A 38 -5.83 -24.68 -4.22
N ILE A 39 -5.32 -24.80 -2.99
CA ILE A 39 -4.95 -23.65 -2.16
C ILE A 39 -3.83 -22.83 -2.83
N PHE A 40 -2.79 -23.51 -3.32
CA PHE A 40 -1.69 -22.84 -4.02
C PHE A 40 -2.20 -22.09 -5.25
N GLN A 41 -3.00 -22.75 -6.08
CA GLN A 41 -3.51 -22.16 -7.32
C GLN A 41 -4.40 -20.95 -7.05
N PHE A 42 -5.28 -21.01 -6.04
CA PHE A 42 -6.13 -19.90 -5.63
C PHE A 42 -5.32 -18.64 -5.29
N PHE A 43 -4.27 -18.78 -4.47
CA PHE A 43 -3.42 -17.64 -4.12
C PHE A 43 -2.50 -17.19 -5.26
N TYR A 44 -2.09 -18.10 -6.14
CA TYR A 44 -1.34 -17.77 -7.34
C TYR A 44 -2.17 -16.90 -8.29
N GLU A 45 -3.41 -17.27 -8.57
CA GLU A 45 -4.32 -16.50 -9.42
C GLU A 45 -4.65 -15.13 -8.82
N ALA A 46 -4.87 -15.07 -7.50
CA ALA A 46 -5.06 -13.82 -6.78
C ALA A 46 -3.84 -12.88 -6.91
N LYS A 47 -2.63 -13.44 -6.82
CA LYS A 47 -1.37 -12.70 -7.04
C LYS A 47 -1.28 -12.18 -8.47
N GLU A 48 -1.52 -13.02 -9.47
CA GLU A 48 -1.44 -12.62 -10.89
C GLU A 48 -2.47 -11.56 -11.25
N THR A 49 -3.71 -11.70 -10.76
CA THR A 49 -4.76 -10.69 -10.92
C THR A 49 -4.34 -9.35 -10.33
N ARG A 50 -3.78 -9.36 -9.10
CA ARG A 50 -3.26 -8.15 -8.45
C ARG A 50 -2.11 -7.52 -9.24
N ASN A 51 -1.19 -8.32 -9.76
CA ASN A 51 -0.04 -7.83 -10.54
C ASN A 51 -0.48 -7.14 -11.84
N GLN A 52 -1.63 -7.53 -12.40
CA GLN A 52 -2.22 -6.92 -13.60
C GLN A 52 -3.00 -5.64 -13.32
N MET A 53 -3.29 -5.31 -12.05
CA MET A 53 -4.00 -4.09 -11.71
C MET A 53 -3.09 -2.86 -11.92
N PRO A 54 -3.59 -1.80 -12.59
CA PRO A 54 -2.81 -0.59 -12.80
C PRO A 54 -2.55 0.11 -11.46
N VAL A 55 -1.28 0.18 -11.06
CA VAL A 55 -0.84 0.74 -9.77
C VAL A 55 -1.13 2.25 -9.64
N HIS A 56 -1.33 2.96 -10.76
CA HIS A 56 -1.37 4.43 -10.79
C HIS A 56 -2.48 5.04 -11.69
N LYS A 57 -3.59 4.33 -11.95
CA LYS A 57 -4.75 4.99 -12.61
C LYS A 57 -5.57 5.74 -11.57
N GLU A 58 -5.88 7.00 -11.86
CA GLU A 58 -6.89 7.79 -11.14
C GLU A 58 -8.25 7.07 -11.21
N GLY A 59 -8.52 6.18 -10.25
CA GLY A 59 -9.79 5.50 -10.08
C GLY A 59 -10.74 6.31 -9.19
N ALA A 60 -11.79 5.65 -8.69
CA ALA A 60 -12.69 6.24 -7.67
C ALA A 60 -11.99 6.48 -6.31
N ILE A 61 -10.80 5.91 -6.11
CA ILE A 61 -9.92 6.13 -4.97
C ILE A 61 -8.72 6.95 -5.48
N PRO A 62 -8.38 8.09 -4.86
CA PRO A 62 -7.27 8.92 -5.30
C PRO A 62 -5.98 8.11 -5.43
N ALA A 63 -5.26 8.28 -6.54
CA ALA A 63 -3.93 7.71 -6.68
C ALA A 63 -3.02 8.38 -5.64
N PHE A 64 -2.45 7.57 -4.75
CA PHE A 64 -1.48 7.98 -3.76
C PHE A 64 -0.09 7.61 -4.29
N TYR A 65 0.84 8.55 -4.22
CA TYR A 65 2.20 8.36 -4.71
C TYR A 65 3.11 8.10 -3.52
N ASP A 66 3.60 6.88 -3.40
CA ASP A 66 4.40 6.43 -2.25
C ASP A 66 5.90 6.42 -2.55
N LEU A 67 6.66 7.16 -1.74
CA LEU A 67 8.12 7.11 -1.71
C LEU A 67 8.55 6.28 -0.50
N PHE A 68 9.41 5.29 -0.73
CA PHE A 68 10.04 4.51 0.34
C PHE A 68 11.44 5.02 0.58
N VAL A 69 11.77 5.24 1.86
CA VAL A 69 13.07 5.76 2.29
C VAL A 69 13.63 4.83 3.35
N ASP A 70 14.78 4.21 3.07
CA ASP A 70 15.47 3.39 4.06
C ASP A 70 16.18 4.30 5.06
N ILE A 71 15.79 4.20 6.33
CA ILE A 71 16.24 5.07 7.41
C ILE A 71 16.89 4.26 8.55
N PRO A 72 17.98 4.75 9.16
CA PRO A 72 18.54 4.12 10.36
C PRO A 72 17.57 4.25 11.53
N ASP A 73 17.50 3.21 12.37
CA ASP A 73 16.67 3.22 13.59
C ASP A 73 17.38 3.98 14.73
N VAL A 74 17.45 5.31 14.60
CA VAL A 74 18.02 6.20 15.62
C VAL A 74 17.14 7.45 15.82
N PRO A 75 17.16 8.06 17.03
CA PRO A 75 16.36 9.25 17.31
C PRO A 75 16.65 10.41 16.35
N GLY A 76 15.59 11.05 15.86
CA GLY A 76 15.67 12.28 15.07
C GLY A 76 15.57 12.10 13.56
N VAL A 77 15.71 10.87 13.03
CA VAL A 77 15.73 10.63 11.57
C VAL A 77 14.42 11.03 10.89
N ILE A 78 13.28 10.72 11.48
CA ILE A 78 11.98 11.13 10.93
C ILE A 78 11.83 12.66 10.92
N ALA A 79 12.36 13.34 11.95
CA ALA A 79 12.34 14.80 12.03
C ALA A 79 13.28 15.43 10.98
N GLU A 80 14.42 14.79 10.70
CA GLU A 80 15.34 15.19 9.62
C GLU A 80 14.64 15.09 8.26
N VAL A 81 14.08 13.91 7.93
CA VAL A 81 13.36 13.70 6.66
C VAL A 81 12.20 14.67 6.51
N THR A 82 11.30 14.73 7.48
CA THR A 82 10.12 15.63 7.40
C THR A 82 10.51 17.11 7.45
N GLY A 83 11.60 17.46 8.13
CA GLY A 83 12.15 18.80 8.16
C GLY A 83 12.72 19.25 6.81
N ILE A 84 13.42 18.36 6.11
CA ILE A 84 13.91 18.59 4.73
C ILE A 84 12.72 18.84 3.79
N LEU A 85 11.70 17.97 3.83
CA LEU A 85 10.50 18.11 3.01
C LEU A 85 9.73 19.40 3.30
N GLY A 86 9.59 19.75 4.58
CA GLY A 86 8.96 21.00 5.02
C GLY A 86 9.66 22.25 4.48
N LYS A 87 10.99 22.27 4.45
CA LYS A 87 11.78 23.38 3.87
C LYS A 87 11.56 23.55 2.35
N LYS A 88 11.15 22.49 1.65
CA LYS A 88 10.81 22.54 0.21
C LYS A 88 9.32 22.72 -0.05
N GLU A 89 8.53 22.94 1.01
CA GLU A 89 7.07 23.09 0.97
C GLU A 89 6.36 21.86 0.37
N LEU A 90 6.93 20.67 0.58
CA LEU A 90 6.37 19.41 0.11
C LEU A 90 5.37 18.86 1.14
N SER A 91 4.11 18.71 0.73
CA SER A 91 3.02 18.26 1.61
C SER A 91 2.85 16.75 1.56
N LEU A 92 2.90 16.12 2.74
CA LEU A 92 2.61 14.70 2.93
C LEU A 92 1.11 14.51 3.19
N ILE A 93 0.50 13.54 2.50
CA ILE A 93 -0.83 13.03 2.81
C ILE A 93 -0.75 12.05 3.98
N ASN A 94 0.28 11.20 3.98
CA ASN A 94 0.45 10.15 4.96
C ASN A 94 1.93 9.82 5.16
N LEU A 95 2.24 9.22 6.31
CA LEU A 95 3.57 8.75 6.68
C LEU A 95 3.42 7.47 7.49
N LYS A 96 4.22 6.45 7.17
CA LYS A 96 4.20 5.16 7.87
C LYS A 96 5.60 4.59 8.02
N ILE A 97 5.91 3.99 9.16
CA ILE A 97 7.10 3.15 9.35
C ILE A 97 6.71 1.72 9.04
N LEU A 98 7.44 1.07 8.13
CA LEU A 98 7.30 -0.35 7.85
C LEU A 98 8.44 -1.09 8.54
N GLU A 99 8.08 -2.00 9.45
CA GLU A 99 9.02 -2.88 10.13
C GLU A 99 9.39 -4.04 9.20
N THR A 100 10.67 -4.15 8.84
CA THR A 100 11.23 -5.35 8.19
C THR A 100 11.90 -6.21 9.28
N ARG A 101 11.77 -7.53 9.19
CA ARG A 101 12.20 -8.46 10.25
C ARG A 101 13.70 -8.81 10.20
N GLU A 102 14.43 -8.33 9.19
CA GLU A 102 15.78 -8.82 8.87
C GLU A 102 16.87 -7.74 8.85
N ASP A 103 16.54 -6.43 8.91
CA ASP A 103 17.52 -5.35 8.82
C ASP A 103 17.46 -4.36 10.01
N ILE A 104 18.60 -3.71 10.27
CA ILE A 104 18.75 -2.63 11.27
C ILE A 104 18.10 -1.31 10.78
N PHE A 105 17.69 -1.27 9.51
CA PHE A 105 17.06 -0.13 8.87
C PHE A 105 15.54 -0.26 8.88
N GLY A 106 14.85 0.79 9.33
CA GLY A 106 13.40 0.94 9.13
C GLY A 106 13.10 1.51 7.76
N ILE A 107 11.95 1.18 7.18
CA ILE A 107 11.50 1.79 5.92
C ILE A 107 10.44 2.84 6.25
N LEU A 108 10.71 4.09 5.89
CA LEU A 108 9.74 5.17 5.97
C LEU A 108 8.99 5.30 4.65
N GLN A 109 7.70 5.00 4.66
CA GLN A 109 6.79 5.24 3.54
C GLN A 109 6.18 6.64 3.66
N LEU A 110 6.38 7.46 2.63
CA LEU A 110 5.89 8.82 2.52
C LEU A 110 4.89 8.92 1.36
N THR A 111 3.67 9.36 1.64
CA THR A 111 2.60 9.42 0.65
C THR A 111 2.35 10.84 0.19
N PHE A 112 2.37 11.07 -1.12
CA PHE A 112 2.13 12.35 -1.77
C PHE A 112 0.84 12.35 -2.58
N LYS A 113 0.28 13.56 -2.73
CA LYS A 113 -0.93 13.78 -3.55
C LYS A 113 -0.65 13.73 -5.04
N ARG A 114 0.54 14.19 -5.45
CA ARG A 114 0.92 14.38 -6.84
C ARG A 114 2.24 13.67 -7.09
N LYS A 115 2.39 13.13 -8.29
CA LYS A 115 3.63 12.50 -8.72
C LYS A 115 4.82 13.46 -8.68
N GLU A 116 4.60 14.70 -9.09
CA GLU A 116 5.61 15.76 -9.10
C GLU A 116 6.19 16.03 -7.69
N ASP A 117 5.34 15.99 -6.66
CA ASP A 117 5.77 16.18 -5.28
C ASP A 117 6.63 15.01 -4.80
N LEU A 118 6.29 13.77 -5.20
CA LEU A 118 7.11 12.59 -4.92
C LEU A 118 8.48 12.68 -5.60
N GLU A 119 8.51 13.01 -6.89
CA GLU A 119 9.77 13.08 -7.67
C GLU A 119 10.70 14.14 -7.06
N LYS A 120 10.16 15.31 -6.69
CA LYS A 120 10.90 16.38 -6.01
C LYS A 120 11.35 15.99 -4.60
N ALA A 121 10.52 15.24 -3.86
CA ALA A 121 10.88 14.70 -2.55
C ALA A 121 12.06 13.74 -2.64
N LYS A 122 12.01 12.79 -3.57
CA LYS A 122 13.08 11.81 -3.83
C LYS A 122 14.39 12.51 -4.16
N GLU A 123 14.38 13.42 -5.14
CA GLU A 123 15.57 14.16 -5.54
C GLU A 123 16.15 15.00 -4.38
N THR A 124 15.28 15.59 -3.55
CA THR A 124 15.73 16.38 -2.40
C THR A 124 16.38 15.51 -1.34
N LEU A 125 15.75 14.39 -0.98
CA LEU A 125 16.24 13.50 0.07
C LEU A 125 17.55 12.83 -0.34
N GLU A 126 17.69 12.39 -1.59
CA GLU A 126 18.94 11.82 -2.13
C GLU A 126 20.09 12.85 -2.20
N LYS A 127 19.77 14.15 -2.31
CA LYS A 127 20.77 15.24 -2.29
C LYS A 127 21.19 15.66 -0.88
N GLU A 128 20.24 15.71 0.05
CA GLU A 128 20.46 16.25 1.39
C GLU A 128 20.78 15.17 2.43
N THR A 129 20.62 13.89 2.10
CA THR A 129 20.87 12.75 2.99
C THR A 129 21.59 11.61 2.26
N SER A 130 22.04 10.60 2.99
CA SER A 130 22.56 9.35 2.42
C SER A 130 21.51 8.24 2.35
N TYR A 131 20.22 8.57 2.51
CA TYR A 131 19.15 7.58 2.58
C TYR A 131 18.79 7.08 1.18
N LEU A 132 18.57 5.77 1.07
CA LEU A 132 18.13 5.16 -0.18
C LEU A 132 16.64 5.43 -0.37
N CYS A 133 16.28 6.03 -1.51
CA CYS A 133 14.90 6.37 -1.85
C CYS A 133 14.44 5.59 -3.09
N TYR A 134 13.27 4.96 -3.04
CA TYR A 134 12.73 4.20 -4.18
C TYR A 134 11.20 4.20 -4.23
N GLU A 135 10.70 3.90 -5.42
CA GLU A 135 9.27 3.71 -5.74
C GLU A 135 9.02 2.21 -5.95
N LYS A 136 7.79 1.73 -5.71
CA LYS A 136 7.39 0.34 -5.97
C LYS A 136 6.63 0.18 -7.28
#